data_AF-A0A1F9U2C7-F1
#
_entry.id   AF-A0A1F9U2C7-F1
#
_cell.length_a   1.000
_cell.length_b   1.000
_cell.length_c   1.000
_cell.angle_alpha   90.00
_cell.angle_beta   90.00
_cell.angle_gamma   90.00
#
_symmetry.space_group_name_H-M   'P 1'
#
loop_
_entity.id
_entity.type
_entity.pdbx_description
1 polymer ?
#
loop_
_entity_poly.entity_id
_entity_poly.type
_entity_poly.pdbx_seq_one_letter_code
_entity_poly.pdbx_strand_id
1 'polypeptide(L)'
;MAYRLKRLDPFWYTHPMIPTAVAIGGILGFIGFYAQKPIIAGLGALIAGGALLAAAKPVISALLGTLGLFGGVVTFVLVPNINAAGMGLGMRFVSTILFALFYMVLMDALVLVIAVLYNFFSGVLGLGGVGLEFEGVEEEEPAA
;
A
#
# COMPACT_ATOMS: atom_id res chain seq x y z
N MET A 1 19.02 28.57 -1.61
CA MET A 1 18.73 27.41 -0.75
C MET A 1 18.15 26.29 -1.62
N ALA A 2 18.78 25.13 -1.69
CA ALA A 2 18.22 23.98 -2.41
C ALA A 2 17.02 23.43 -1.65
N TYR A 3 15.80 23.69 -2.14
CA TYR A 3 14.61 23.08 -1.58
C TYR A 3 14.55 21.63 -2.06
N ARG A 4 15.03 20.69 -1.23
CA ARG A 4 14.79 19.27 -1.48
C ARG A 4 13.28 19.08 -1.46
N LEU A 5 12.69 18.68 -2.60
CA LEU A 5 11.33 18.18 -2.67
C LEU A 5 11.11 17.30 -1.45
N LYS A 6 10.17 17.72 -0.60
CA LYS A 6 9.86 17.09 0.68
C LYS A 6 9.80 15.59 0.39
N ARG A 7 10.70 14.81 1.03
CA ARG A 7 10.70 13.36 0.93
C ARG A 7 9.23 12.93 1.04
N LEU A 8 8.80 11.99 0.21
CA LEU A 8 7.51 11.32 0.39
C LEU A 8 7.59 10.71 1.78
N ASP A 9 7.27 11.48 2.82
CA ASP A 9 7.77 11.23 4.17
C ASP A 9 7.18 9.89 4.56
N PRO A 10 8.01 8.84 4.57
CA PRO A 10 7.50 7.53 4.84
C PRO A 10 7.11 7.58 6.31
N PHE A 11 5.81 7.48 6.64
CA PHE A 11 5.33 7.33 8.02
C PHE A 11 6.12 6.21 8.77
N TRP A 12 6.63 5.26 8.01
CA TRP A 12 7.54 4.16 8.34
C TRP A 12 8.93 4.56 8.86
N TYR A 13 9.44 5.79 8.65
CA TYR A 13 10.68 6.25 9.33
C TYR A 13 10.43 6.51 10.83
N THR A 14 9.19 6.90 11.18
CA THR A 14 8.78 7.06 12.59
C THR A 14 8.54 5.70 13.26
N HIS A 15 8.08 4.70 12.48
CA HIS A 15 7.86 3.34 12.95
C HIS A 15 8.47 2.29 11.99
N PRO A 16 9.80 2.07 12.05
CA PRO A 16 10.50 1.11 11.19
C PRO A 16 10.10 -0.34 11.42
N MET A 17 9.32 -0.61 12.47
CA MET A 17 8.76 -1.93 12.78
C MET A 17 7.61 -2.33 11.86
N ILE A 18 7.01 -1.41 11.10
CA ILE A 18 5.82 -1.72 10.30
C ILE A 18 6.18 -2.55 9.04
N PRO A 19 7.19 -2.18 8.21
CA PRO A 19 7.60 -3.00 7.07
C PRO A 19 8.09 -4.39 7.50
N THR A 20 8.79 -4.46 8.64
CA THR A 20 9.28 -5.74 9.18
C THR A 20 8.14 -6.60 9.71
N ALA A 21 7.13 -6.02 10.37
CA ALA A 21 5.94 -6.73 10.79
C ALA A 21 5.13 -7.27 9.59
N VAL A 22 5.01 -6.49 8.51
CA VAL A 22 4.38 -6.96 7.25
C VAL A 22 5.18 -8.12 6.66
N ALA A 23 6.51 -8.03 6.61
CA ALA A 23 7.35 -9.10 6.09
C ALA A 23 7.24 -10.39 6.92
N ILE A 24 7.33 -10.27 8.25
CA ILE A 24 7.21 -11.41 9.17
C ILE A 24 5.82 -12.05 9.09
N GLY A 25 4.76 -11.23 9.11
CA GLY A 25 3.39 -11.70 8.96
C GLY A 25 3.17 -12.40 7.62
N GLY A 26 3.69 -11.84 6.52
CA GLY A 26 3.61 -12.43 5.19
C GLY A 26 4.35 -13.78 5.09
N ILE A 27 5.55 -13.88 5.66
CA ILE A 27 6.34 -15.12 5.70
C ILE A 27 5.61 -16.19 6.52
N LEU A 28 5.12 -15.84 7.73
CA LEU A 28 4.36 -16.77 8.56
C LEU A 28 3.06 -17.22 7.89
N GLY A 29 2.37 -16.30 7.22
CA GLY A 29 1.16 -16.60 6.46
C GLY A 29 1.44 -17.59 5.32
N PHE A 30 2.52 -17.36 4.57
CA PHE A 30 2.94 -18.22 3.48
C PHE A 30 3.38 -19.61 3.95
N ILE A 31 4.18 -19.68 5.02
CA ILE A 31 4.59 -20.96 5.62
C ILE A 31 3.38 -21.73 6.14
N GLY A 32 2.45 -21.05 6.82
CA GLY A 32 1.22 -21.65 7.31
C GLY A 32 0.35 -22.20 6.17
N PHE A 33 0.23 -21.45 5.07
CA PHE A 33 -0.49 -21.89 3.88
C PHE A 33 0.18 -23.10 3.22
N TYR A 34 1.49 -23.06 3.01
CA TYR A 34 2.26 -24.15 2.41
C TYR A 34 2.21 -25.42 3.26
N ALA A 35 2.33 -25.29 4.58
CA ALA A 35 2.26 -26.40 5.53
C ALA A 35 0.83 -26.91 5.79
N GLN A 36 -0.19 -26.37 5.11
CA GLN A 36 -1.61 -26.71 5.31
C GLN A 36 -2.07 -26.53 6.77
N LYS A 37 -1.47 -25.58 7.49
CA LYS A 37 -1.82 -25.24 8.88
C LYS A 37 -2.64 -23.95 8.89
N PRO A 38 -3.99 -24.03 8.81
CA PRO A 38 -4.84 -22.85 8.59
C PRO A 38 -4.75 -21.83 9.73
N ILE A 39 -4.48 -22.28 10.96
CA ILE A 39 -4.32 -21.40 12.12
C ILE A 39 -3.09 -20.49 11.96
N ILE A 40 -1.96 -21.05 11.51
CA ILE A 40 -0.72 -20.28 11.32
C ILE A 40 -0.87 -19.34 10.11
N ALA A 41 -1.51 -19.83 9.04
CA ALA A 41 -1.81 -19.00 7.87
C ALA A 41 -2.69 -17.80 8.24
N GLY A 42 -3.75 -18.03 9.04
CA GLY A 42 -4.65 -16.99 9.52
C GLY A 42 -3.96 -15.98 10.42
N LEU A 43 -3.12 -16.43 11.37
CA LEU A 43 -2.35 -15.53 12.23
C LEU A 43 -1.37 -14.67 11.43
N GLY A 44 -0.66 -15.26 10.46
CA GLY A 44 0.24 -14.52 9.58
C GLY A 44 -0.50 -13.47 8.74
N ALA A 45 -1.66 -13.83 8.19
CA ALA A 45 -2.51 -12.91 7.44
C ALA A 45 -3.04 -11.76 8.30
N LEU A 46 -3.44 -12.02 9.55
CA LEU A 46 -3.89 -10.98 10.49
C LEU A 46 -2.77 -10.02 10.86
N ILE A 47 -1.56 -10.53 11.11
CA ILE A 47 -0.39 -9.71 11.42
C ILE A 47 -0.03 -8.82 10.21
N ALA A 48 0.06 -9.42 9.01
CA ALA A 48 0.42 -8.69 7.81
C ALA A 48 -0.64 -7.64 7.44
N GLY A 49 -1.92 -8.02 7.45
CA GLY A 49 -3.03 -7.12 7.15
C GLY A 49 -3.17 -6.00 8.17
N GLY A 50 -3.05 -6.31 9.46
CA GLY A 50 -3.10 -5.32 10.54
C GLY A 50 -1.93 -4.33 10.45
N ALA A 51 -0.72 -4.82 10.18
CA ALA A 51 0.45 -3.97 9.99
C ALA A 51 0.30 -3.07 8.74
N LEU A 52 -0.24 -3.58 7.63
CA LEU A 52 -0.52 -2.78 6.43
C LEU A 52 -1.51 -1.65 6.71
N LEU A 53 -2.61 -1.94 7.41
CA LEU A 53 -3.61 -0.94 7.78
C LEU A 53 -3.03 0.12 8.71
N ALA A 54 -2.16 -0.27 9.65
CA ALA A 54 -1.49 0.67 10.54
C ALA A 54 -0.47 1.56 9.80
N ALA A 55 0.03 1.09 8.66
CA ALA A 55 1.02 1.80 7.87
C ALA A 55 0.43 2.76 6.84
N ALA A 56 -0.74 2.38 6.31
CA ALA A 56 -1.36 3.11 5.23
C ALA A 56 -2.00 4.40 5.77
N LYS A 57 -1.92 5.47 4.97
CA LYS A 57 -2.66 6.70 5.30
C LYS A 57 -4.15 6.40 5.15
N PRO A 58 -5.01 6.69 6.15
CA PRO A 58 -6.42 6.33 6.12
C PRO A 58 -7.14 6.77 4.84
N VAL A 59 -6.75 7.91 4.29
CA VAL A 59 -7.31 8.47 3.04
C VAL A 59 -6.96 7.60 1.82
N ILE A 60 -5.73 7.09 1.72
CA ILE A 60 -5.29 6.28 0.57
C ILE A 60 -5.97 4.90 0.63
N SER A 61 -5.96 4.24 1.80
CA SER A 61 -6.67 2.97 1.98
C SER A 61 -8.16 3.10 1.71
N ALA A 62 -8.81 4.16 2.18
CA ALA A 62 -10.23 4.39 1.89
C ALA A 62 -10.49 4.55 0.38
N LEU A 63 -9.59 5.23 -0.33
CA LEU A 63 -9.71 5.41 -1.79
C LEU A 63 -9.50 4.08 -2.52
N LEU A 64 -8.52 3.27 -2.11
CA LEU A 64 -8.30 1.94 -2.67
C LEU A 64 -9.46 0.98 -2.33
N GLY A 65 -10.02 1.07 -1.12
CA GLY A 65 -11.19 0.29 -0.71
C GLY A 65 -12.45 0.66 -1.49
N THR A 66 -12.68 1.94 -1.77
CA THR A 66 -13.83 2.37 -2.61
C THR A 66 -13.66 1.93 -4.07
N LEU A 67 -12.45 1.98 -4.62
CA LEU A 67 -12.15 1.40 -5.94
C LEU A 67 -12.36 -0.12 -5.97
N GLY A 68 -11.91 -0.81 -4.92
CA GLY A 68 -12.14 -2.25 -4.74
C GLY A 68 -13.63 -2.57 -4.66
N LEU A 69 -14.41 -1.75 -3.94
CA LEU A 69 -15.86 -1.91 -3.83
C LEU A 69 -16.55 -1.73 -5.17
N PHE A 70 -16.17 -0.71 -5.93
CA PHE A 70 -16.68 -0.51 -7.29
C PHE A 70 -16.35 -1.70 -8.19
N GLY A 71 -15.09 -2.18 -8.16
CA GLY A 71 -14.66 -3.36 -8.89
C GLY A 71 -15.44 -4.62 -8.51
N GLY A 72 -15.72 -4.81 -7.21
CA GLY A 72 -16.51 -5.93 -6.71
C GLY A 72 -17.97 -5.87 -7.17
N VAL A 73 -18.61 -4.70 -7.10
CA VAL A 73 -19.98 -4.51 -7.62
C VAL A 73 -20.05 -4.82 -9.11
N VAL A 74 -19.10 -4.33 -9.90
CA VAL A 74 -19.02 -4.63 -11.32
C VAL A 74 -18.86 -6.13 -11.55
N THR A 75 -17.98 -6.79 -10.81
CA THR A 75 -17.60 -8.20 -11.03
C THR A 75 -18.64 -9.22 -10.57
N PHE A 76 -19.33 -8.95 -9.45
CA PHE A 76 -20.23 -9.91 -8.81
C PHE A 76 -21.71 -9.56 -8.98
N VAL A 77 -22.05 -8.31 -9.28
CA VAL A 77 -23.44 -7.84 -9.34
C VAL A 77 -23.84 -7.42 -10.75
N LEU A 78 -23.07 -6.53 -11.40
CA LEU A 78 -23.46 -5.92 -12.67
C LEU A 78 -23.12 -6.79 -13.89
N VAL A 79 -21.94 -7.40 -13.91
CA VAL A 79 -21.45 -8.20 -15.05
C VAL A 79 -21.77 -9.68 -14.83
N PRO A 80 -22.38 -10.36 -15.83
CA PRO A 80 -22.56 -11.81 -15.77
C PRO A 80 -21.21 -12.52 -15.70
N ASN A 81 -20.94 -13.14 -14.55
CA ASN A 81 -19.70 -13.85 -14.29
C ASN A 81 -20.02 -15.33 -14.05
N ILE A 82 -19.32 -16.23 -14.75
CA ILE A 82 -19.49 -17.69 -14.59
C ILE A 82 -19.27 -18.12 -13.13
N ASN A 83 -18.38 -17.43 -12.42
CA ASN A 83 -18.04 -17.72 -11.03
C ASN A 83 -19.12 -17.23 -10.06
N ALA A 84 -19.99 -16.31 -10.48
CA ALA A 84 -21.10 -15.75 -9.69
C ALA A 84 -22.48 -16.24 -10.17
N ALA A 85 -22.54 -17.06 -11.23
CA ALA A 85 -23.77 -17.48 -11.90
C ALA A 85 -24.73 -18.24 -10.97
N GLY A 86 -24.20 -19.05 -10.05
CA GLY A 86 -24.99 -19.78 -9.04
C GLY A 86 -25.13 -19.06 -7.69
N MET A 87 -24.55 -17.87 -7.53
CA MET A 87 -24.56 -17.16 -6.25
C MET A 87 -25.83 -16.34 -6.08
N GLY A 88 -26.55 -16.57 -4.98
CA GLY A 88 -27.64 -15.70 -4.54
C GLY A 88 -27.17 -14.27 -4.22
N LEU A 89 -28.09 -13.32 -4.21
CA LEU A 89 -27.79 -11.88 -4.05
C LEU A 89 -26.97 -11.57 -2.77
N GLY A 90 -27.29 -12.23 -1.65
CA GLY A 90 -26.55 -12.07 -0.40
C GLY A 90 -25.09 -12.52 -0.51
N MET A 91 -24.82 -13.65 -1.16
CA MET A 91 -23.45 -14.13 -1.40
C MET A 91 -22.68 -13.19 -2.32
N ARG A 92 -23.32 -12.62 -3.34
CA ARG A 92 -22.70 -11.62 -4.23
C ARG A 92 -22.28 -10.36 -3.46
N PHE A 93 -23.10 -9.93 -2.49
CA PHE A 93 -22.77 -8.78 -1.63
C PHE A 93 -21.57 -9.09 -0.71
N VAL A 94 -21.55 -10.25 -0.06
CA VAL A 94 -20.41 -10.69 0.76
C VAL A 94 -19.14 -10.81 -0.07
N SER A 95 -19.20 -11.40 -1.25
CA SER A 95 -18.06 -11.49 -2.18
C SER A 95 -17.56 -10.12 -2.62
N THR A 96 -18.47 -9.17 -2.84
CA THR A 96 -18.12 -7.77 -3.16
C THR A 96 -17.34 -7.11 -2.03
N ILE A 97 -17.80 -7.25 -0.78
CA ILE A 97 -17.12 -6.69 0.39
C ILE A 97 -15.74 -7.34 0.56
N LEU A 98 -15.67 -8.67 0.50
CA LEU A 98 -14.40 -9.38 0.63
C LEU A 98 -13.42 -8.98 -0.48
N PHE A 99 -13.89 -8.88 -1.72
CA PHE A 99 -13.07 -8.41 -2.82
C PHE A 99 -12.54 -6.99 -2.57
N ALA A 100 -13.40 -6.08 -2.10
CA ALA A 100 -12.98 -4.71 -1.78
C ALA A 100 -11.89 -4.67 -0.70
N LEU A 101 -12.06 -5.45 0.37
CA LEU A 101 -11.09 -5.55 1.45
C LEU A 101 -9.77 -6.15 0.98
N PHE A 102 -9.81 -7.26 0.23
CA PHE A 102 -8.60 -7.87 -0.33
C PHE A 102 -7.90 -6.94 -1.31
N TYR A 103 -8.64 -6.28 -2.19
CA TYR A 103 -8.09 -5.32 -3.14
C TYR A 103 -7.39 -4.17 -2.42
N MET A 104 -8.03 -3.58 -1.40
CA MET A 104 -7.45 -2.52 -0.59
C MET A 104 -6.13 -2.96 0.05
N VAL A 105 -6.13 -4.10 0.75
CA VAL A 105 -4.93 -4.60 1.46
C VAL A 105 -3.80 -4.95 0.50
N LEU A 106 -4.11 -5.57 -0.65
CA LEU A 106 -3.10 -5.91 -1.66
C LEU A 106 -2.52 -4.65 -2.32
N MET A 107 -3.36 -3.66 -2.60
CA MET A 107 -2.89 -2.39 -3.17
C MET A 107 -2.07 -1.59 -2.16
N ASP A 108 -2.45 -1.57 -0.88
CA ASP A 108 -1.65 -0.97 0.18
C ASP A 108 -0.29 -1.68 0.32
N ALA A 109 -0.25 -3.00 0.19
CA ALA A 109 1.00 -3.76 0.17
C ALA A 109 1.89 -3.40 -1.03
N LEU A 110 1.29 -3.24 -2.21
CA LEU A 110 2.02 -2.82 -3.40
C LEU A 110 2.61 -1.41 -3.23
N VAL A 111 1.81 -0.46 -2.74
CA VAL A 111 2.25 0.92 -2.47
C VAL A 111 3.39 0.92 -1.46
N LEU A 112 3.30 0.11 -0.40
CA LEU A 112 4.38 -0.07 0.56
C LEU A 112 5.66 -0.55 -0.12
N VAL A 113 5.60 -1.61 -0.92
CA VAL A 113 6.78 -2.15 -1.61
C VAL A 113 7.41 -1.09 -2.51
N ILE A 114 6.62 -0.37 -3.30
CA ILE A 114 7.11 0.71 -4.16
C ILE A 114 7.77 1.81 -3.33
N ALA A 115 7.17 2.19 -2.19
CA ALA A 115 7.74 3.17 -1.29
C ALA A 115 9.08 2.68 -0.69
N VAL A 116 9.19 1.42 -0.26
CA VAL A 116 10.46 0.85 0.22
C VAL A 116 11.51 0.93 -0.87
N LEU A 117 11.19 0.49 -2.09
CA LEU A 117 12.11 0.51 -3.22
C LEU A 117 12.56 1.94 -3.53
N TYR A 118 11.63 2.89 -3.65
CA TYR A 118 11.96 4.30 -3.89
C TYR A 118 12.91 4.86 -2.84
N ASN A 119 12.68 4.58 -1.56
CA ASN A 119 13.53 5.05 -0.47
C ASN A 119 14.90 4.35 -0.45
N PHE A 120 14.95 3.07 -0.80
CA PHE A 120 16.20 2.34 -0.93
C PHE A 120 17.07 2.95 -2.05
N PHE A 121 16.49 3.19 -3.24
CA PHE A 121 17.22 3.79 -4.36
C PHE A 121 17.59 5.26 -4.13
N SER A 122 16.68 6.07 -3.59
CA SER A 122 16.95 7.50 -3.35
C SER A 122 17.84 7.76 -2.13
N GLY A 123 17.78 6.91 -1.11
CA GLY A 123 18.49 7.08 0.16
C GLY A 123 19.84 6.35 0.23
N VAL A 124 19.88 5.08 -0.16
CA VAL A 124 21.08 4.22 -0.03
C VAL A 124 21.99 4.36 -1.24
N LEU A 125 21.41 4.42 -2.44
CA LEU A 125 22.16 4.48 -3.69
C LEU A 125 22.39 5.92 -4.19
N GLY A 126 21.85 6.92 -3.48
CA GLY A 126 22.05 8.33 -3.82
C GLY A 126 21.42 8.76 -5.15
N LEU A 127 20.60 7.91 -5.79
CA LEU A 127 19.95 8.17 -7.08
C LEU A 127 18.68 9.04 -6.91
N GLY A 128 18.74 10.02 -6.01
CA GLY A 128 17.61 10.89 -5.67
C GLY A 128 17.17 11.75 -6.85
N GLY A 129 15.92 11.60 -7.26
CA GLY A 129 15.31 12.35 -8.36
C GLY A 129 15.30 13.86 -8.13
N VAL A 130 15.64 14.58 -9.20
CA VAL A 130 15.48 16.03 -9.46
C VAL A 130 15.74 16.93 -8.24
N GLY A 131 17.00 17.36 -8.09
CA GLY A 131 17.32 18.56 -7.32
C GLY A 131 16.96 19.79 -8.13
N LEU A 132 15.97 20.56 -7.69
CA LEU A 132 15.74 21.90 -8.23
C LEU A 132 16.72 22.85 -7.53
N GLU A 133 17.81 23.15 -8.22
CA GLU A 133 18.70 24.26 -7.87
C GLU A 133 18.04 25.55 -8.35
N PHE A 134 17.48 26.32 -7.41
CA PHE A 134 17.15 27.71 -7.69
C PHE A 134 18.45 28.50 -7.63
N GLU A 135 18.95 28.89 -8.81
CA GLU A 135 20.05 29.82 -8.97
C GLU A 135 19.65 31.14 -8.30
N GLY A 136 20.44 31.57 -7.32
CA GLY A 136 20.20 32.82 -6.61
C GLY A 136 20.38 33.96 -7.59
N VAL A 137 19.34 34.75 -7.80
CA VAL A 137 19.47 36.04 -8.47
C VAL A 137 20.42 36.86 -7.60
N GLU A 138 21.63 37.12 -8.08
CA GLU A 138 22.56 38.06 -7.47
C GLU A 138 21.82 39.40 -7.40
N GLU A 139 21.51 39.86 -6.18
CA GLU A 139 21.12 41.24 -5.96
C GLU A 139 22.34 42.09 -6.29
N GLU A 140 22.31 42.77 -7.44
CA GLU A 140 23.25 43.84 -7.79
C GLU A 140 23.27 44.87 -6.65
N GLU A 141 24.33 44.82 -5.85
CA GLU A 141 24.65 45.83 -4.84
C GLU A 141 24.87 47.17 -5.58
N PRO A 142 24.09 48.23 -5.28
CA PRO A 142 24.28 49.50 -5.95
C PRO A 142 25.60 50.10 -5.45
N ALA A 143 26.58 50.19 -6.36
CA ALA A 143 27.83 50.89 -6.13
C ALA A 143 27.52 52.36 -5.74
N ALA A 144 27.89 52.72 -4.52
CA ALA A 144 27.90 54.09 -4.01
C ALA A 144 29.26 54.75 -4.26
#